data_AF-A0A5R9M5W0-F1
#
_entry.id   AF-A0A5R9M5W0-F1
#
_cell.length_a   1.000
_cell.length_b   1.000
_cell.length_c   1.000
_cell.angle_alpha   90.00
_cell.angle_beta   90.00
_cell.angle_gamma   90.00
#
_symmetry.space_group_name_H-M   'P 1'
#
loop_
_entity.id
_entity.type
_entity.pdbx_description
1 polymer ?
#
loop_
_entity_poly.entity_id
_entity_poly.type
_entity_poly.pdbx_seq_one_letter_code
_entity_poly.pdbx_strand_id
1 'polypeptide(L)'
;MHTIRCEIDAEYSGTEALADLAWRWLTEGADRLEDESFQGTLDSTGQVEESLKKSVPCGPPGTLWGFLSVTSVKGTGRGVSNRSRVLTRKNLPMLRKWLVSDVQLAETAVYQLDDRGMPGQELLRMGVARDEDGEGWIRLSAEAPKERFASAQLRWTELLRDFAEEVDPSYAQIGYSLSLGRTEYEERVGPLLPYLSLAESRQLLRGYEWLMVIPREIAQLLGGADGITAAGDFHRIETLRDGAVLLQVTPEFDDFTGEAIERTWRLLRPALRPGMPKRFEDSDLTGPPSRIWYADIA
;
A
#
# COMPACT_ATOMS: atom_id res chain seq x y z
N MET A 1 -15.96 6.35 -6.35
CA MET A 1 -14.62 6.97 -6.40
C MET A 1 -13.63 5.85 -6.17
N HIS A 2 -12.65 5.69 -7.05
CA HIS A 2 -11.67 4.61 -6.92
C HIS A 2 -10.52 5.08 -6.02
N THR A 3 -9.99 4.16 -5.24
CA THR A 3 -8.84 4.40 -4.37
C THR A 3 -7.61 3.77 -5.00
N ILE A 4 -6.49 4.47 -4.98
CA ILE A 4 -5.17 3.97 -5.37
C ILE A 4 -4.45 3.51 -4.13
N ARG A 5 -3.76 2.38 -4.23
CA ARG A 5 -3.00 1.77 -3.16
C ARG A 5 -1.55 1.57 -3.58
N CYS A 6 -0.64 2.09 -2.78
CA CYS A 6 0.77 1.72 -2.76
C CYS A 6 0.93 0.67 -1.68
N GLU A 7 1.61 -0.43 -1.98
CA GLU A 7 1.85 -1.52 -1.05
C GLU A 7 3.29 -2.00 -1.17
N ILE A 8 3.91 -2.31 -0.03
CA ILE A 8 5.23 -2.94 0.06
C ILE A 8 5.12 -4.06 1.10
N ASP A 9 5.39 -5.29 0.69
CA ASP A 9 5.48 -6.45 1.57
C ASP A 9 6.93 -6.88 1.73
N ALA A 10 7.39 -6.94 2.96
CA ALA A 10 8.77 -7.28 3.28
C ALA A 10 8.85 -8.17 4.52
N GLU A 11 9.93 -8.93 4.58
CA GLU A 11 10.35 -9.58 5.81
C GLU A 11 10.93 -8.52 6.74
N TYR A 12 10.72 -8.67 8.05
CA TYR A 12 11.34 -7.80 9.04
C TYR A 12 11.96 -8.63 10.16
N SER A 13 13.01 -8.09 10.78
CA SER A 13 13.63 -8.68 11.96
C SER A 13 13.75 -7.63 13.06
N GLY A 14 13.20 -7.95 14.23
CA GLY A 14 13.28 -7.10 15.41
C GLY A 14 12.21 -6.01 15.51
N THR A 15 11.70 -5.82 16.72
CA THR A 15 10.65 -4.85 17.03
C THR A 15 11.12 -3.40 16.91
N GLU A 16 12.38 -3.11 17.23
CA GLU A 16 12.93 -1.76 17.18
C GLU A 16 13.08 -1.26 15.73
N ALA A 17 13.67 -2.08 14.86
CA ALA A 17 13.78 -1.78 13.43
C ALA A 17 12.41 -1.59 12.78
N LEU A 18 11.43 -2.44 13.14
CA LEU A 18 10.05 -2.26 12.70
C LEU A 18 9.44 -0.95 13.20
N ALA A 19 9.64 -0.60 14.48
CA ALA A 19 9.08 0.62 15.04
C ALA A 19 9.62 1.88 14.33
N ASP A 20 10.92 1.91 14.02
CA ASP A 20 11.54 3.02 13.29
C ASP A 20 11.11 3.07 11.82
N LEU A 21 11.01 1.92 11.14
CA LEU A 21 10.47 1.84 9.79
C LEU A 21 9.00 2.31 9.73
N ALA A 22 8.18 1.82 10.67
CA ALA A 22 6.78 2.18 10.76
C ALA A 22 6.58 3.66 11.06
N TRP A 23 7.42 4.23 11.93
CA TRP A 23 7.42 5.65 12.23
C TRP A 23 7.67 6.48 10.97
N ARG A 24 8.73 6.17 10.22
CA ARG A 24 9.07 6.93 9.00
C ARG A 24 8.02 6.75 7.92
N TRP A 25 7.51 5.53 7.70
CA TRP A 25 6.41 5.31 6.76
C TRP A 25 5.18 6.16 7.10
N LEU A 26 4.72 6.12 8.35
CA LEU A 26 3.49 6.79 8.78
C LEU A 26 3.60 8.32 8.93
N THR A 27 4.83 8.85 8.98
CA THR A 27 5.07 10.29 9.19
C THR A 27 5.77 10.93 8.01
N GLU A 28 7.02 10.58 7.74
CA GLU A 28 7.79 11.10 6.60
C GLU A 28 7.13 10.70 5.26
N GLY A 29 6.60 9.48 5.17
CA GLY A 29 5.82 9.05 4.00
C GLY A 29 4.55 9.88 3.82
N ALA A 30 3.81 10.16 4.91
CA ALA A 30 2.58 10.94 4.85
C ALA A 30 2.84 12.39 4.44
N ASP A 31 3.92 12.97 4.98
CA ASP A 31 4.42 14.30 4.64
C ASP A 31 4.79 14.39 3.16
N ARG A 32 5.48 13.39 2.60
CA ARG A 32 5.80 13.36 1.17
C ARG A 32 4.58 13.28 0.27
N LEU A 33 3.54 12.53 0.66
CA LEU A 33 2.36 12.33 -0.20
C LEU A 33 1.40 13.52 -0.15
N GLU A 34 1.13 14.04 1.04
CA GLU A 34 0.07 15.03 1.30
C GLU A 34 0.57 16.30 2.01
N ASP A 35 1.87 16.61 1.98
CA ASP A 35 2.57 17.80 2.54
C ASP A 35 1.64 18.85 3.19
N GLU A 36 0.97 19.69 2.39
CA GLU A 36 0.06 20.73 2.87
C GLU A 36 -1.11 20.21 3.73
N SER A 37 -1.77 19.12 3.31
CA SER A 37 -2.89 18.52 4.05
C SER A 37 -2.41 17.81 5.32
N PHE A 38 -1.26 17.13 5.27
CA PHE A 38 -0.70 16.44 6.43
C PHE A 38 -0.22 17.47 7.48
N GLN A 39 0.60 18.44 7.08
CA GLN A 39 1.04 19.53 7.96
C GLN A 39 -0.14 20.37 8.47
N GLY A 40 -1.10 20.69 7.61
CA GLY A 40 -2.33 21.40 7.98
C GLY A 40 -3.15 20.64 9.03
N THR A 41 -3.17 19.30 8.98
CA THR A 41 -3.80 18.47 10.01
C THR A 41 -3.00 18.50 11.31
N LEU A 42 -1.66 18.44 11.25
CA LEU A 42 -0.81 18.47 12.44
C LEU A 42 -0.94 19.78 13.23
N ASP A 43 -1.15 20.89 12.52
CA ASP A 43 -1.26 22.23 13.08
C ASP A 43 -2.71 22.69 13.31
N SER A 44 -3.70 21.87 12.90
CA SER A 44 -5.13 22.17 13.09
C SER A 44 -5.48 22.30 14.56
N THR A 45 -6.05 23.46 14.92
CA THR A 45 -6.58 23.75 16.25
C THR A 45 -8.10 23.59 16.23
N GLY A 46 -8.66 22.80 17.16
CA GLY A 46 -10.12 22.56 17.22
C GLY A 46 -10.57 21.15 16.87
N GLN A 47 -9.64 20.21 16.66
CA GLN A 47 -9.99 18.80 16.52
C GLN A 47 -10.49 18.23 17.87
N VAL A 48 -11.63 17.54 17.84
CA VAL A 48 -12.32 17.01 19.04
C VAL A 48 -11.86 15.59 19.33
N GLU A 49 -11.17 15.34 20.45
CA GLU A 49 -10.64 14.00 20.78
C GLU A 49 -11.74 12.98 21.07
N GLU A 50 -12.89 13.43 21.60
CA GLU A 50 -14.07 12.60 21.84
C GLU A 50 -14.66 11.99 20.56
N SER A 51 -14.41 12.60 19.39
CA SER A 51 -14.91 12.11 18.09
C SER A 51 -14.39 10.72 17.72
N LEU A 52 -13.23 10.32 18.27
CA LEU A 52 -12.69 8.97 18.08
C LEU A 52 -13.48 7.88 18.78
N LYS A 53 -14.32 8.25 19.76
CA LYS A 53 -15.09 7.32 20.61
C LYS A 53 -16.59 7.52 20.51
N LYS A 54 -17.03 8.66 20.01
CA LYS A 54 -18.42 9.08 19.96
C LYS A 54 -18.73 9.62 18.58
N SER A 55 -19.94 9.38 18.09
CA SER A 55 -20.43 10.00 16.87
C SER A 55 -20.80 11.45 17.15
N VAL A 56 -19.79 12.31 17.19
CA VAL A 56 -19.90 13.77 17.36
C VAL A 56 -19.03 14.46 16.29
N PRO A 57 -19.35 15.69 15.89
CA PRO A 57 -18.51 16.44 14.96
C PRO A 57 -17.05 16.50 15.41
N CYS A 58 -16.14 16.26 14.47
CA CYS A 58 -14.70 16.24 14.66
C CYS A 58 -14.07 17.64 14.70
N GLY A 59 -14.75 18.62 14.12
CA GLY A 59 -14.29 20.00 13.97
C GLY A 59 -15.24 20.81 13.08
N PRO A 60 -14.88 22.05 12.71
CA PRO A 60 -15.69 22.86 11.81
C PRO A 60 -15.81 22.23 10.40
N PRO A 61 -16.95 22.38 9.70
CA PRO A 61 -17.11 21.92 8.33
C PRO A 61 -16.00 22.37 7.38
N GLY A 62 -15.59 21.50 6.46
CA GLY A 62 -14.57 21.78 5.44
C GLY A 62 -13.11 21.81 5.93
N THR A 63 -12.88 21.76 7.24
CA THR A 63 -11.53 21.71 7.83
C THR A 63 -10.91 20.31 7.72
N LEU A 64 -9.60 20.25 7.95
CA LEU A 64 -8.87 18.97 7.99
C LEU A 64 -8.96 18.34 9.39
N TRP A 65 -9.08 17.02 9.39
CA TRP A 65 -9.06 16.20 10.59
C TRP A 65 -8.30 14.91 10.30
N GLY A 66 -7.61 14.39 11.30
CA GLY A 66 -6.95 13.10 11.15
C GLY A 66 -6.87 12.32 12.43
N PHE A 67 -6.49 11.07 12.31
CA PHE A 67 -6.21 10.22 13.46
C PHE A 67 -4.93 9.43 13.26
N LEU A 68 -4.39 8.98 14.38
CA LEU A 68 -3.40 7.94 14.47
C LEU A 68 -3.96 6.82 15.35
N SER A 69 -3.71 5.57 14.97
CA SER A 69 -4.12 4.40 15.77
C SER A 69 -3.06 3.31 15.75
N VAL A 70 -2.99 2.57 16.86
CA VAL A 70 -2.17 1.38 16.99
C VAL A 70 -2.99 0.29 17.66
N THR A 71 -3.07 -0.85 16.97
CA THR A 71 -3.62 -2.11 17.43
C THR A 71 -2.47 -3.04 17.76
N SER A 72 -2.45 -3.60 18.96
CA SER A 72 -1.38 -4.48 19.44
C SER A 72 -1.93 -5.72 20.14
N VAL A 73 -1.21 -6.84 20.06
CA VAL A 73 -1.52 -8.05 20.84
C VAL A 73 -1.11 -7.83 22.31
N LYS A 74 -1.94 -8.25 23.25
CA LYS A 74 -1.56 -8.25 24.68
C LYS A 74 -0.62 -9.42 24.94
N GLY A 75 0.47 -9.20 25.69
CA GLY A 75 1.51 -10.19 25.98
C GLY A 75 1.07 -11.50 26.67
N THR A 76 -0.20 -11.65 27.06
CA THR A 76 -0.77 -12.93 27.54
C THR A 76 -1.38 -13.78 26.42
N GLY A 77 -1.28 -13.35 25.15
CA GLY A 77 -1.90 -14.01 24.00
C GLY A 77 -3.43 -13.96 23.98
N ARG A 78 -4.06 -13.29 24.96
CA ARG A 78 -5.51 -13.14 25.05
C ARG A 78 -5.89 -11.66 25.01
N GLY A 79 -6.17 -11.21 23.80
CA GLY A 79 -6.86 -9.95 23.54
C GLY A 79 -6.01 -8.92 22.80
N VAL A 80 -6.71 -8.11 22.04
CA VAL A 80 -6.16 -6.99 21.28
C VAL A 80 -6.37 -5.71 22.08
N SER A 81 -5.43 -4.77 22.01
CA SER A 81 -5.67 -3.40 22.46
C SER A 81 -5.53 -2.42 21.31
N ASN A 82 -6.54 -1.57 21.14
CA ASN A 82 -6.52 -0.46 20.20
C ASN A 82 -6.33 0.84 20.98
N ARG A 83 -5.35 1.65 20.57
CA ARG A 83 -5.10 3.00 21.06
C ARG A 83 -5.20 3.95 19.88
N SER A 84 -6.04 4.97 20.00
CA SER A 84 -6.18 6.02 18.98
C SER A 84 -6.03 7.42 19.59
N ARG A 85 -5.52 8.36 18.80
CA ARG A 85 -5.51 9.80 19.08
C ARG A 85 -5.76 10.56 17.80
N VAL A 86 -6.17 11.81 17.98
CA VAL A 86 -6.28 12.76 16.89
C VAL A 86 -4.88 13.08 16.38
N LEU A 87 -4.71 13.15 15.06
CA LEU A 87 -3.44 13.45 14.41
C LEU A 87 -3.11 14.93 14.62
N THR A 88 -2.23 15.20 15.58
CA THR A 88 -1.73 16.55 15.90
C THR A 88 -0.25 16.46 16.24
N ARG A 89 0.48 17.56 16.10
CA ARG A 89 1.89 17.65 16.51
C ARG A 89 2.12 17.23 17.96
N LYS A 90 1.16 17.55 18.85
CA LYS A 90 1.16 17.16 20.26
C LYS A 90 1.06 15.64 20.45
N ASN A 91 0.29 14.95 19.62
CA ASN A 91 0.02 13.53 19.78
C ASN A 91 1.00 12.62 19.00
N LEU A 92 1.71 13.15 18.00
CA LEU A 92 2.71 12.39 17.23
C LEU A 92 3.75 11.64 18.09
N PRO A 93 4.35 12.23 19.14
CA PRO A 93 5.29 11.49 20.00
C PRO A 93 4.68 10.24 20.67
N MET A 94 3.36 10.19 20.85
CA MET A 94 2.68 9.02 21.40
C MET A 94 2.66 7.85 20.43
N LEU A 95 2.50 8.12 19.12
CA LEU A 95 2.58 7.08 18.09
C LEU A 95 3.94 6.39 18.16
N ARG A 96 5.04 7.14 18.21
CA ARG A 96 6.40 6.58 18.34
C ARG A 96 6.51 5.66 19.56
N LYS A 97 5.98 6.08 20.71
CA LYS A 97 5.96 5.25 21.94
C LYS A 97 5.15 3.97 21.77
N TRP A 98 4.05 4.01 21.01
CA TRP A 98 3.19 2.84 20.80
C TRP A 98 3.80 1.84 19.81
N LEU A 99 4.56 2.32 18.82
CA LEU A 99 5.19 1.47 17.80
C LEU A 99 6.24 0.50 18.36
N VAL A 100 6.82 0.78 19.53
CA VAL A 100 7.76 -0.12 20.23
C VAL A 100 7.06 -1.34 20.85
N SER A 101 5.72 -1.38 20.85
CA SER A 101 4.95 -2.53 21.36
C SER A 101 4.81 -3.63 20.29
N ASP A 102 4.17 -4.75 20.65
CA ASP A 102 3.82 -5.82 19.71
C ASP A 102 2.66 -5.38 18.79
N VAL A 103 2.96 -4.49 17.84
CA VAL A 103 2.01 -3.89 16.90
C VAL A 103 1.52 -4.95 15.92
N GLN A 104 0.21 -5.02 15.72
CA GLN A 104 -0.42 -5.74 14.59
C GLN A 104 -0.77 -4.78 13.46
N LEU A 105 -1.25 -3.59 13.80
CA LEU A 105 -1.63 -2.57 12.83
C LEU A 105 -1.35 -1.19 13.42
N ALA A 106 -0.66 -0.34 12.69
CA ALA A 106 -0.53 1.08 12.99
C ALA A 106 -0.98 1.89 11.77
N GLU A 107 -1.76 2.94 11.99
CA GLU A 107 -2.33 3.75 10.93
C GLU A 107 -2.24 5.24 11.24
N THR A 108 -2.13 6.03 10.18
CA THR A 108 -2.41 7.46 10.16
C THR A 108 -3.37 7.75 9.01
N ALA A 109 -4.36 8.62 9.23
CA ALA A 109 -5.29 8.99 8.17
C ALA A 109 -5.68 10.47 8.28
N VAL A 110 -5.92 11.08 7.12
CA VAL A 110 -6.30 12.48 6.94
C VAL A 110 -7.59 12.56 6.15
N TYR A 111 -8.51 13.39 6.62
CA TYR A 111 -9.82 13.62 6.06
C TYR A 111 -10.09 15.12 5.90
N GLN A 112 -10.90 15.44 4.90
CA GLN A 112 -11.66 16.68 4.87
C GLN A 112 -13.04 16.46 5.50
N LEU A 113 -13.41 17.32 6.44
CA LEU A 113 -14.70 17.26 7.12
C LEU A 113 -15.85 17.74 6.20
N ASP A 114 -17.00 17.06 6.29
CA ASP A 114 -18.22 17.39 5.56
C ASP A 114 -18.96 18.62 6.14
N ASP A 115 -20.16 18.90 5.63
CA ASP A 115 -21.02 20.00 6.07
C ASP A 115 -21.48 19.89 7.53
N ARG A 116 -21.34 18.72 8.15
CA ARG A 116 -21.68 18.43 9.55
C ARG A 116 -20.45 18.40 10.46
N GLY A 117 -19.25 18.62 9.92
CA GLY A 117 -18.01 18.47 10.67
C GLY A 117 -17.63 17.01 10.93
N MET A 118 -18.20 16.06 10.19
CA MET A 118 -17.87 14.63 10.26
C MET A 118 -16.81 14.27 9.21
N PRO A 119 -16.03 13.18 9.37
CA PRO A 119 -15.09 12.74 8.34
C PRO A 119 -15.83 12.45 7.03
N GLY A 120 -15.60 13.28 6.01
CA GLY A 120 -16.26 13.21 4.71
C GLY A 120 -15.38 12.52 3.68
N GLN A 121 -14.43 13.28 3.12
CA GLN A 121 -13.51 12.76 2.10
C GLN A 121 -12.20 12.31 2.74
N GLU A 122 -11.85 11.03 2.59
CA GLU A 122 -10.51 10.54 2.92
C GLU A 122 -9.51 11.11 1.91
N LEU A 123 -8.47 11.78 2.38
CA LEU A 123 -7.41 12.35 1.54
C LEU A 123 -6.23 11.40 1.43
N LEU A 124 -5.86 10.78 2.56
CA LEU A 124 -4.78 9.82 2.66
C LEU A 124 -5.01 8.89 3.86
N ARG A 125 -4.69 7.62 3.67
CA ARG A 125 -4.52 6.64 4.75
C ARG A 125 -3.20 5.95 4.56
N MET A 126 -2.38 5.89 5.61
CA MET A 126 -1.18 5.09 5.67
C MET A 126 -1.30 4.03 6.74
N GLY A 127 -0.78 2.85 6.46
CA GLY A 127 -0.86 1.69 7.33
C GLY A 127 0.46 0.93 7.38
N VAL A 128 0.73 0.34 8.53
CA VAL A 128 1.76 -0.66 8.75
C VAL A 128 1.09 -1.84 9.44
N ALA A 129 0.95 -2.94 8.74
CA ALA A 129 0.32 -4.15 9.24
C ALA A 129 1.36 -5.27 9.37
N ARG A 130 1.23 -6.08 10.41
CA ARG A 130 1.87 -7.38 10.49
C ARG A 130 0.87 -8.44 10.07
N ASP A 131 1.38 -9.43 9.33
CA ASP A 131 0.58 -10.61 9.04
C ASP A 131 0.36 -11.39 10.35
N GLU A 132 -0.90 -11.73 10.66
CA GLU A 132 -1.22 -12.48 11.87
C GLU A 132 -0.76 -13.94 11.77
N ASP A 133 -0.72 -14.49 10.55
CA ASP A 133 -0.36 -15.87 10.25
C ASP A 133 1.09 -15.99 9.74
N GLY A 134 1.63 -14.91 9.16
CA GLY A 134 3.00 -14.80 8.68
C GLY A 134 3.96 -14.20 9.70
N GLU A 135 4.52 -15.02 10.60
CA GLU A 135 5.60 -14.55 11.49
C GLU A 135 6.74 -13.93 10.67
N GLY A 136 7.11 -12.70 11.01
CA GLY A 136 8.22 -11.99 10.34
C GLY A 136 7.83 -11.21 9.09
N TRP A 137 6.54 -11.09 8.74
CA TRP A 137 6.08 -10.29 7.61
C TRP A 137 5.45 -8.96 8.02
N ILE A 138 5.79 -7.91 7.27
CA ILE A 138 5.15 -6.60 7.36
C ILE A 138 4.62 -6.17 6.01
N ARG A 139 3.57 -5.36 6.08
CA ARG A 139 2.99 -4.65 4.96
C ARG A 139 2.94 -3.17 5.26
N LEU A 140 3.60 -2.39 4.41
CA LEU A 140 3.45 -0.95 4.36
C LEU A 140 2.40 -0.62 3.30
N SER A 141 1.42 0.20 3.63
CA SER A 141 0.40 0.63 2.68
C SER A 141 0.12 2.12 2.74
N ALA A 142 -0.17 2.71 1.58
CA ALA A 142 -0.68 4.07 1.45
C ALA A 142 -1.86 4.06 0.48
N GLU A 143 -2.94 4.75 0.83
CA GLU A 143 -4.17 4.82 0.06
C GLU A 143 -4.65 6.26 -0.08
N ALA A 144 -5.09 6.64 -1.28
CA ALA A 144 -5.71 7.93 -1.56
C ALA A 144 -6.72 7.83 -2.70
N PRO A 145 -7.69 8.75 -2.79
CA PRO A 145 -8.55 8.86 -3.97
C PRO A 145 -7.72 9.03 -5.25
N LYS A 146 -8.16 8.40 -6.34
CA LYS A 146 -7.48 8.45 -7.65
C LYS A 146 -7.15 9.87 -8.12
N GLU A 147 -8.05 10.80 -7.87
CA GLU A 147 -7.92 12.21 -8.26
C GLU A 147 -6.76 12.89 -7.53
N ARG A 148 -6.53 12.54 -6.27
CA ARG A 148 -5.38 13.02 -5.48
C ARG A 148 -4.10 12.38 -5.98
N PHE A 149 -4.12 11.06 -6.16
CA PHE A 149 -2.99 10.31 -6.70
C PHE A 149 -2.51 10.85 -8.05
N ALA A 150 -3.42 11.16 -8.99
CA ALA A 150 -3.05 11.66 -10.30
C ALA A 150 -2.20 12.94 -10.24
N SER A 151 -2.49 13.85 -9.30
CA SER A 151 -1.70 15.08 -9.08
C SER A 151 -0.39 14.86 -8.32
N ALA A 152 -0.21 13.69 -7.71
CA ALA A 152 0.89 13.34 -6.83
C ALA A 152 1.71 12.14 -7.34
N GLN A 153 1.45 11.65 -8.55
CA GLN A 153 1.92 10.36 -9.05
C GLN A 153 3.44 10.20 -8.90
N LEU A 154 4.21 11.24 -9.23
CA LEU A 154 5.68 11.22 -9.06
C LEU A 154 6.07 10.96 -7.60
N ARG A 155 5.46 11.66 -6.63
CA ARG A 155 5.75 11.49 -5.20
C ARG A 155 5.44 10.08 -4.71
N TRP A 156 4.38 9.48 -5.24
CA TRP A 156 4.04 8.08 -4.96
C TRP A 156 5.07 7.09 -5.52
N THR A 157 5.51 7.29 -6.76
CA THR A 157 6.54 6.42 -7.38
C THR A 157 7.88 6.52 -6.66
N GLU A 158 8.27 7.72 -6.24
CA GLU A 158 9.50 7.96 -5.48
C GLU A 158 9.41 7.38 -4.07
N LEU A 159 8.25 7.52 -3.39
CA LEU A 159 8.03 6.93 -2.07
C LEU A 159 8.20 5.40 -2.13
N LEU A 160 7.54 4.75 -3.09
CA LEU A 160 7.63 3.31 -3.26
C LEU A 160 9.07 2.87 -3.52
N ARG A 161 9.77 3.55 -4.45
CA ARG A 161 11.18 3.26 -4.76
C ARG A 161 12.06 3.38 -3.52
N ASP A 162 11.97 4.48 -2.79
CA ASP A 162 12.89 4.77 -1.69
C ASP A 162 12.70 3.79 -0.51
N PHE A 163 11.46 3.41 -0.22
CA PHE A 163 11.19 2.39 0.80
C PHE A 163 11.52 0.99 0.31
N ALA A 164 11.28 0.67 -0.97
CA ALA A 164 11.70 -0.61 -1.55
C ALA A 164 13.22 -0.78 -1.51
N GLU A 165 13.98 0.28 -1.81
CA GLU A 165 15.42 0.31 -1.62
C GLU A 165 15.79 -0.06 -0.18
N GLU A 166 15.01 0.35 0.81
CA GLU A 166 15.36 0.10 2.21
C GLU A 166 15.07 -1.32 2.72
N VAL A 167 14.01 -1.97 2.24
CA VAL A 167 13.44 -3.15 2.92
C VAL A 167 13.65 -4.50 2.22
N ASP A 168 14.27 -4.55 1.04
CA ASP A 168 14.36 -5.77 0.20
C ASP A 168 12.98 -6.44 0.06
N PRO A 169 12.02 -5.77 -0.61
CA PRO A 169 10.65 -6.21 -0.63
C PRO A 169 10.52 -7.52 -1.38
N SER A 170 9.68 -8.39 -0.83
CA SER A 170 9.21 -9.59 -1.51
C SER A 170 8.21 -9.26 -2.63
N TYR A 171 7.51 -8.13 -2.48
CA TYR A 171 6.58 -7.58 -3.45
C TYR A 171 6.33 -6.10 -3.14
N ALA A 172 6.18 -5.27 -4.16
CA ALA A 172 5.64 -3.92 -4.00
C ALA A 172 4.87 -3.50 -5.25
N GLN A 173 3.84 -2.67 -5.10
CA GLN A 173 3.05 -2.18 -6.23
C GLN A 173 2.40 -0.82 -5.99
N ILE A 174 1.99 -0.16 -7.08
CA ILE A 174 0.94 0.87 -7.10
C ILE A 174 -0.16 0.42 -8.06
N GLY A 175 -1.35 0.19 -7.50
CA GLY A 175 -2.53 -0.30 -8.21
C GLY A 175 -3.82 0.25 -7.64
N TYR A 176 -4.95 -0.29 -8.07
CA TYR A 176 -6.21 -0.01 -7.38
C TYR A 176 -6.25 -0.69 -6.02
N SER A 177 -6.85 -0.02 -5.03
CA SER A 177 -7.14 -0.63 -3.73
C SER A 177 -8.27 -1.65 -3.91
N LEU A 178 -7.99 -2.90 -3.56
CA LEU A 178 -8.92 -4.02 -3.61
C LEU A 178 -9.11 -4.62 -2.22
N SER A 179 -10.00 -5.61 -2.11
CA SER A 179 -10.40 -6.14 -0.81
C SER A 179 -9.25 -6.90 -0.13
N LEU A 180 -9.09 -6.66 1.18
CA LEU A 180 -8.18 -7.39 2.06
C LEU A 180 -6.68 -7.29 1.67
N GLY A 181 -6.28 -6.29 0.89
CA GLY A 181 -4.89 -6.15 0.44
C GLY A 181 -4.45 -7.26 -0.53
N ARG A 182 -5.39 -7.77 -1.33
CA ARG A 182 -5.10 -8.64 -2.47
C ARG A 182 -4.71 -7.81 -3.68
N THR A 183 -3.82 -8.36 -4.52
CA THR A 183 -3.62 -7.83 -5.88
C THR A 183 -4.83 -8.19 -6.74
N GLU A 184 -5.03 -7.51 -7.88
CA GLU A 184 -6.12 -7.89 -8.78
C GLU A 184 -5.93 -9.32 -9.32
N TYR A 185 -4.68 -9.72 -9.51
CA TYR A 185 -4.35 -11.07 -9.93
C TYR A 185 -4.79 -12.13 -8.90
N GLU A 186 -4.52 -11.90 -7.61
CA GLU A 186 -4.94 -12.79 -6.51
C GLU A 186 -6.46 -12.88 -6.39
N GLU A 187 -7.18 -11.77 -6.55
CA GLU A 187 -8.66 -11.75 -6.55
C GLU A 187 -9.24 -12.73 -7.58
N ARG A 188 -8.54 -12.92 -8.70
CA ARG A 188 -9.10 -13.56 -9.90
C ARG A 188 -8.56 -14.96 -10.12
N VAL A 189 -7.33 -15.24 -9.70
CA VAL A 189 -6.69 -16.55 -9.80
C VAL A 189 -6.67 -17.29 -8.45
N GLY A 190 -6.59 -16.55 -7.34
CA GLY A 190 -6.36 -17.08 -6.00
C GLY A 190 -4.90 -16.97 -5.57
N PRO A 191 -4.56 -17.27 -4.29
CA PRO A 191 -5.40 -17.90 -3.27
C PRO A 191 -6.46 -16.95 -2.67
N LEU A 192 -7.39 -17.50 -1.87
CA LEU A 192 -8.48 -16.71 -1.27
C LEU A 192 -7.96 -15.66 -0.26
N LEU A 193 -6.80 -15.89 0.36
CA LEU A 193 -6.28 -15.07 1.46
C LEU A 193 -4.83 -14.63 1.16
N PRO A 194 -4.48 -13.34 1.35
CA PRO A 194 -3.15 -12.81 1.00
C PRO A 194 -1.97 -13.48 1.69
N TYR A 195 -2.10 -13.91 2.95
CA TYR A 195 -0.98 -14.52 3.69
C TYR A 195 -0.47 -15.81 3.03
N LEU A 196 -1.34 -16.50 2.27
CA LEU A 196 -0.97 -17.71 1.54
C LEU A 196 -0.06 -17.42 0.34
N SER A 197 -0.12 -16.22 -0.24
CA SER A 197 0.74 -15.81 -1.34
C SER A 197 1.95 -14.99 -0.89
N LEU A 198 1.88 -14.33 0.27
CA LEU A 198 3.00 -13.56 0.84
C LEU A 198 4.24 -14.43 1.07
N ALA A 199 4.08 -15.60 1.69
CA ALA A 199 5.21 -16.50 1.95
C ALA A 199 5.89 -17.03 0.66
N GLU A 200 5.17 -17.04 -0.46
CA GLU A 200 5.66 -17.51 -1.77
C GLU A 200 6.11 -16.36 -2.68
N SER A 201 5.97 -15.10 -2.25
CA SER A 201 6.08 -13.92 -3.12
C SER A 201 7.46 -13.70 -3.77
N ARG A 202 8.52 -14.25 -3.16
CA ARG A 202 9.88 -14.31 -3.76
C ARG A 202 10.04 -15.36 -4.86
N GLN A 203 9.14 -16.32 -4.95
CA GLN A 203 9.16 -17.39 -5.95
C GLN A 203 8.08 -17.18 -7.02
N LEU A 204 6.91 -16.70 -6.58
CA LEU A 204 5.77 -16.39 -7.42
C LEU A 204 5.27 -14.98 -7.09
N LEU A 205 5.29 -14.08 -8.06
CA LEU A 205 4.71 -12.75 -7.93
C LEU A 205 3.24 -12.87 -7.51
N ARG A 206 2.87 -12.02 -6.55
CA ARG A 206 1.49 -11.84 -6.09
C ARG A 206 0.59 -11.31 -7.19
N GLY A 207 1.12 -10.54 -8.13
CA GLY A 207 0.38 -9.98 -9.24
C GLY A 207 1.25 -9.07 -10.07
N TYR A 208 0.61 -8.21 -10.87
CA TYR A 208 1.26 -7.20 -11.67
C TYR A 208 0.37 -5.98 -11.78
N GLU A 209 0.97 -4.80 -11.71
CA GLU A 209 0.29 -3.51 -11.70
C GLU A 209 1.08 -2.49 -12.53
N TRP A 210 0.59 -1.24 -12.58
CA TRP A 210 1.22 -0.16 -13.35
C TRP A 210 2.68 0.13 -12.94
N LEU A 211 2.93 0.17 -11.64
CA LEU A 211 4.28 0.23 -11.06
C LEU A 211 4.43 -0.94 -10.09
N MET A 212 5.53 -1.68 -10.19
CA MET A 212 5.82 -2.79 -9.27
C MET A 212 7.31 -2.96 -9.01
N VAL A 213 7.65 -3.58 -7.89
CA VAL A 213 9.00 -4.10 -7.63
C VAL A 213 8.96 -5.61 -7.79
N ILE A 214 9.81 -6.09 -8.70
CA ILE A 214 10.06 -7.50 -8.94
C ILE A 214 11.21 -7.91 -8.03
N PRO A 215 11.01 -8.82 -7.05
CA PRO A 215 12.05 -9.21 -6.11
C PRO A 215 13.22 -9.86 -6.86
N ARG A 216 14.43 -9.76 -6.30
CA ARG A 216 15.68 -10.16 -6.96
C ARG A 216 15.64 -11.60 -7.52
N GLU A 217 14.99 -12.52 -6.83
CA GLU A 217 14.89 -13.93 -7.23
C GLU A 217 14.12 -14.07 -8.55
N ILE A 218 13.03 -13.32 -8.67
CA ILE A 218 12.19 -13.29 -9.88
C ILE A 218 12.85 -12.46 -10.96
N ALA A 219 13.49 -11.34 -10.61
CA ALA A 219 14.25 -10.55 -11.55
C ALA A 219 15.34 -11.39 -12.22
N GLN A 220 16.07 -12.21 -11.45
CA GLN A 220 17.07 -13.15 -11.98
C GLN A 220 16.45 -14.18 -12.95
N LEU A 221 15.29 -14.75 -12.60
CA LEU A 221 14.55 -15.66 -13.48
C LEU A 221 14.18 -15.00 -14.83
N LEU A 222 13.87 -13.70 -14.80
CA LEU A 222 13.53 -12.90 -15.98
C LEU A 222 14.74 -12.33 -16.73
N GLY A 223 15.97 -12.67 -16.32
CA GLY A 223 17.21 -12.16 -16.94
C GLY A 223 17.65 -10.78 -16.46
N GLY A 224 17.18 -10.36 -15.28
CA GLY A 224 17.45 -9.06 -14.67
C GLY A 224 16.82 -7.89 -15.44
N ALA A 225 17.31 -6.67 -15.17
CA ALA A 225 16.85 -5.47 -15.87
C ALA A 225 17.06 -5.56 -17.39
N ASP A 226 18.15 -6.18 -17.85
CA ASP A 226 18.44 -6.35 -19.28
C ASP A 226 17.44 -7.29 -19.96
N GLY A 227 17.09 -8.42 -19.32
CA GLY A 227 16.08 -9.35 -19.81
C GLY A 227 14.68 -8.71 -19.88
N ILE A 228 14.32 -7.93 -18.85
CA ILE A 228 13.06 -7.17 -18.82
C ILE A 228 13.03 -6.11 -19.93
N THR A 229 14.15 -5.40 -20.15
CA THR A 229 14.27 -4.41 -21.24
C THR A 229 14.14 -5.07 -22.62
N ALA A 230 14.74 -6.24 -22.82
CA ALA A 230 14.64 -6.97 -24.08
C ALA A 230 13.23 -7.52 -24.36
N ALA A 231 12.41 -7.72 -23.32
CA ALA A 231 11.07 -8.28 -23.44
C ALA A 231 10.02 -7.27 -23.94
N GLY A 232 10.28 -5.96 -23.86
CA GLY A 232 9.33 -4.98 -24.36
C GLY A 232 9.65 -3.52 -24.01
N ASP A 233 8.85 -2.62 -24.58
CA ASP A 233 8.96 -1.18 -24.39
C ASP A 233 8.25 -0.77 -23.07
N PHE A 234 9.00 -0.72 -21.98
CA PHE A 234 8.52 -0.28 -20.67
C PHE A 234 9.05 1.12 -20.36
N HIS A 235 8.25 1.93 -19.68
CA HIS A 235 8.61 3.34 -19.43
C HIS A 235 9.87 3.50 -18.57
N ARG A 236 9.97 2.75 -17.48
CA ARG A 236 11.11 2.81 -16.57
C ARG A 236 11.43 1.43 -16.02
N ILE A 237 12.71 1.09 -16.09
CA ILE A 237 13.29 -0.13 -15.52
C ILE A 237 14.51 0.31 -14.71
N GLU A 238 14.53 -0.01 -13.42
CA GLU A 238 15.63 0.36 -12.54
C GLU A 238 15.98 -0.79 -11.61
N THR A 239 17.26 -1.15 -11.54
CA THR A 239 17.78 -2.12 -10.58
C THR A 239 17.95 -1.44 -9.23
N LEU A 240 17.35 -2.00 -8.18
CA LEU A 240 17.48 -1.56 -6.79
C LEU A 240 18.74 -2.17 -6.15
N ARG A 241 19.16 -1.67 -4.98
CA ARG A 241 20.43 -2.07 -4.33
C ARG A 241 20.58 -3.57 -4.04
N ASP A 242 19.47 -4.26 -3.83
CA ASP A 242 19.38 -5.68 -3.49
C ASP A 242 19.30 -6.60 -4.71
N GLY A 243 19.25 -6.02 -5.92
CA GLY A 243 19.07 -6.72 -7.19
C GLY A 243 17.61 -6.91 -7.61
N ALA A 244 16.64 -6.40 -6.83
CA ALA A 244 15.27 -6.28 -7.29
C ALA A 244 15.17 -5.28 -8.46
N VAL A 245 14.07 -5.32 -9.20
CA VAL A 245 13.83 -4.42 -10.34
C VAL A 245 12.53 -3.66 -10.13
N LEU A 246 12.61 -2.33 -10.08
CA LEU A 246 11.47 -1.44 -10.20
C LEU A 246 11.06 -1.36 -11.67
N LEU A 247 9.82 -1.72 -11.96
CA LEU A 247 9.23 -1.69 -13.29
C LEU A 247 8.03 -0.75 -13.30
N GLN A 248 8.11 0.31 -14.10
CA GLN A 248 6.98 1.18 -14.45
C GLN A 248 6.57 0.89 -15.89
N VAL A 249 5.34 0.45 -16.08
CA VAL A 249 4.89 -0.05 -17.39
C VAL A 249 4.65 1.09 -18.38
N THR A 250 3.96 2.14 -17.95
CA THR A 250 3.60 3.32 -18.73
C THR A 250 3.95 4.61 -17.97
N PRO A 251 4.13 5.75 -18.64
CA PRO A 251 4.42 7.02 -17.95
C PRO A 251 3.32 7.40 -16.96
N GLU A 252 2.07 7.27 -17.38
CA GLU A 252 0.89 7.59 -16.58
C GLU A 252 0.14 6.34 -16.14
N PHE A 253 -0.43 6.38 -14.93
CA PHE A 253 -1.21 5.27 -14.38
C PHE A 253 -2.43 4.90 -15.22
N ASP A 254 -3.08 5.88 -15.85
CA ASP A 254 -4.28 5.66 -16.66
C ASP A 254 -3.99 5.03 -18.03
N ASP A 255 -2.74 5.06 -18.48
CA ASP A 255 -2.32 4.42 -19.73
C ASP A 255 -2.05 2.92 -19.57
N PHE A 256 -2.03 2.39 -18.33
CA PHE A 256 -1.85 0.97 -18.07
C PHE A 256 -3.12 0.17 -18.42
N THR A 257 -3.33 -0.02 -19.71
CA THR A 257 -4.51 -0.66 -20.30
C THR A 257 -4.11 -1.53 -21.51
N GLY A 258 -5.01 -2.41 -21.96
CA GLY A 258 -4.90 -3.12 -23.24
C GLY A 258 -3.55 -3.80 -23.47
N GLU A 259 -2.82 -3.35 -24.49
CA GLU A 259 -1.51 -3.90 -24.89
C GLU A 259 -0.45 -3.78 -23.78
N ALA A 260 -0.51 -2.74 -22.95
CA ALA A 260 0.42 -2.59 -21.82
C ALA A 260 0.20 -3.69 -20.78
N ILE A 261 -1.06 -4.01 -20.47
CA ILE A 261 -1.43 -5.12 -19.57
C ILE A 261 -0.97 -6.45 -20.18
N GLU A 262 -1.26 -6.69 -21.46
CA GLU A 262 -0.89 -7.93 -22.13
C GLU A 262 0.63 -8.12 -22.16
N ARG A 263 1.39 -7.08 -22.50
CA ARG A 263 2.85 -7.10 -22.53
C ARG A 263 3.44 -7.41 -21.16
N THR A 264 2.94 -6.75 -20.12
CA THR A 264 3.35 -7.01 -18.73
C THR A 264 3.04 -8.44 -18.32
N TRP A 265 1.85 -8.95 -18.64
CA TRP A 265 1.51 -10.35 -18.37
C TRP A 265 2.43 -11.33 -19.10
N ARG A 266 2.73 -11.10 -20.39
CA ARG A 266 3.64 -11.97 -21.17
C ARG A 266 5.05 -12.02 -20.59
N LEU A 267 5.56 -10.89 -20.08
CA LEU A 267 6.83 -10.83 -19.37
C LEU A 267 6.77 -11.65 -18.07
N LEU A 268 5.73 -11.43 -17.26
CA LEU A 268 5.68 -11.92 -15.88
C LEU A 268 5.09 -13.32 -15.72
N ARG A 269 4.42 -13.87 -16.74
CA ARG A 269 3.80 -15.20 -16.70
C ARG A 269 4.70 -16.32 -16.13
N PRO A 270 6.03 -16.37 -16.37
CA PRO A 270 6.85 -17.45 -15.82
C PRO A 270 6.97 -17.42 -14.29
N ALA A 271 6.66 -16.27 -13.69
CA ALA A 271 6.76 -16.02 -12.26
C ALA A 271 5.39 -15.73 -11.62
N LEU A 272 4.28 -15.82 -12.36
CA LEU A 272 2.95 -15.64 -11.79
C LEU A 272 2.38 -16.99 -11.34
N ARG A 273 1.52 -16.97 -10.31
CA ARG A 273 0.82 -18.18 -9.88
C ARG A 273 -0.03 -18.72 -11.04
N PRO A 274 0.07 -20.02 -11.39
CA PRO A 274 -0.70 -20.58 -12.49
C PRO A 274 -2.19 -20.60 -12.19
N GLY A 275 -3.00 -20.52 -13.26
CA GLY A 275 -4.45 -20.62 -13.21
C GLY A 275 -5.13 -19.63 -14.16
N MET A 276 -6.37 -19.95 -14.55
CA MET A 276 -7.18 -19.09 -15.40
C MET A 276 -7.85 -17.99 -14.56
N PRO A 277 -7.66 -16.69 -14.88
CA PRO A 277 -8.35 -15.60 -14.20
C PRO A 277 -9.87 -15.70 -14.35
N LYS A 278 -10.58 -15.65 -13.23
CA LYS A 278 -12.06 -15.64 -13.19
C LYS A 278 -12.61 -14.29 -13.66
N ARG A 279 -13.74 -14.32 -14.35
CA ARG A 279 -14.54 -13.12 -14.67
C ARG A 279 -15.70 -13.05 -13.69
N PHE A 280 -15.95 -11.87 -13.15
CA PHE A 280 -17.07 -11.61 -12.25
C PHE A 280 -17.98 -10.57 -12.92
N GLU A 281 -19.21 -10.96 -13.25
CA GLU A 281 -20.15 -10.12 -14.01
C GLU A 281 -20.56 -8.85 -13.23
N ASP A 282 -20.59 -8.91 -11.90
CA ASP A 282 -21.03 -7.81 -11.03
C ASP A 282 -19.91 -6.82 -10.63
N SER A 283 -18.63 -7.23 -10.66
CA SER A 283 -17.52 -6.34 -10.27
C SER A 283 -17.25 -5.23 -11.28
N ASP A 284 -17.66 -5.45 -12.54
CA ASP A 284 -17.28 -4.63 -13.68
C ASP A 284 -18.19 -3.39 -13.86
N LEU A 285 -19.31 -3.30 -13.11
CA LEU A 285 -20.26 -2.18 -13.22
C LEU A 285 -19.96 -1.01 -12.28
N THR A 286 -19.29 -1.25 -11.14
CA THR A 286 -18.99 -0.21 -10.14
C THR A 286 -17.54 -0.20 -9.66
N GLY A 287 -16.77 -1.26 -9.97
CA GLY A 287 -15.36 -1.38 -9.64
C GLY A 287 -14.45 -0.56 -10.56
N PRO A 288 -13.17 -0.42 -10.19
CA PRO A 288 -12.19 0.12 -11.12
C PRO A 288 -12.07 -0.75 -12.38
N PRO A 289 -11.58 -0.20 -13.51
CA PRO A 289 -11.33 -0.99 -14.71
C PRO A 289 -10.34 -2.12 -14.39
N SER A 290 -10.66 -3.32 -14.88
CA SER A 290 -9.81 -4.50 -14.67
C SER A 290 -8.46 -4.34 -15.37
N ARG A 291 -7.37 -4.67 -14.66
CA ARG A 291 -5.98 -4.51 -15.10
C ARG A 291 -5.24 -5.82 -15.33
N ILE A 292 -6.00 -6.88 -15.58
CA ILE A 292 -5.50 -8.24 -15.78
C ILE A 292 -5.82 -8.74 -17.17
N TRP A 293 -4.85 -9.47 -17.71
CA TRP A 293 -4.98 -10.23 -18.93
C TRP A 293 -5.66 -11.58 -18.65
N TYR A 294 -6.73 -11.87 -19.40
CA TYR A 294 -7.51 -13.10 -19.26
C TYR A 294 -6.97 -14.22 -20.16
N ALA A 295 -5.81 -14.76 -19.80
CA ALA A 295 -5.27 -15.95 -20.41
C ALA A 295 -4.69 -16.89 -19.34
N ASP A 296 -4.64 -18.18 -19.67
CA ASP A 296 -3.96 -19.16 -18.83
C ASP A 296 -2.45 -19.02 -18.95
N ILE A 297 -1.75 -19.37 -17.88
CA ILE A 297 -0.28 -19.47 -17.81
C ILE A 297 0.20 -20.85 -18.31
N ALA A 298 -0.71 -21.84 -18.40
CA ALA A 298 -0.43 -23.22 -18.82
C ALA A 298 0.18 -23.36 -20.23
#